data_AF-A0A2A6MGT0-F1
#
_entry.id   AF-A0A2A6MGT0-F1
#
_cell.length_a   1.000
_cell.length_b   1.000
_cell.length_c   1.000
_cell.angle_alpha   90.00
_cell.angle_beta   90.00
_cell.angle_gamma   90.00
#
_symmetry.space_group_name_H-M   'P 1'
#
loop_
_entity.id
_entity.type
_entity.pdbx_description
1 polymer ?
#
loop_
_entity_poly.entity_id
_entity_poly.type
_entity_poly.pdbx_seq_one_letter_code
_entity_poly.pdbx_strand_id
1 'polypeptide(L)'
;MMRSLRLRLAVGAVIAIGLVLLVAWLSLTRLFTDHVVGRYRSEMMTTVDTLAAELAVRDGKLMLTGEPADPRFDLPNGGRYWQISPIDGSDILRSRSLWDVSIDADAPPSPHYEGFTTSEGPDGRLMLVHSQTLSLGEDARPVRFVASAAFPQRELDEALGDFQAPLRLMLLATAGVLAAAAFFQNAIGLVPLRRLSERAAAVRAGRERDFGTSGPSEVQPLVSEINLLLKEREVAVERARARASDLAHGLKTPLTVLAQLADRLPPEDRALALRQVELARQRADRQLQAARMGVERMATTSVMGLGGKLVSVLRPVTAERNVAWEVSIDSSLSLDVDPADLAECLGNLLDNAAKWARSFIRFSARRANDAITIVIEDDGPGIAEQDREAILKRGARIDSSDEREPEGTGLGLAISADIADAYGASLTIDQSDLGGLRARLTFPVRVVRRPWRDPV
;
A
#
# COMPACT_ATOMS: atom_id res chain seq x y z
N MET A 1 -9.83 -4.72 3.09
CA MET A 1 -8.72 -5.64 3.39
C MET A 1 -7.65 -5.78 2.29
N MET A 2 -7.67 -5.10 1.13
CA MET A 2 -6.55 -5.19 0.16
C MET A 2 -6.21 -3.84 -0.50
N ARG A 3 -5.39 -3.01 0.16
CA ARG A 3 -4.88 -1.74 -0.41
C ARG A 3 -3.67 -1.90 -1.33
N SER A 4 -3.03 -3.07 -1.35
CA SER A 4 -1.80 -3.30 -2.13
C SER A 4 -2.10 -3.84 -3.53
N LEU A 5 -1.68 -3.11 -4.57
CA LEU A 5 -1.76 -3.55 -5.98
C LEU A 5 -1.02 -4.87 -6.20
N ARG A 6 0.13 -5.07 -5.53
CA ARG A 6 0.91 -6.32 -5.57
C ARG A 6 0.08 -7.52 -5.14
N LEU A 7 -0.63 -7.38 -4.04
CA LEU A 7 -1.46 -8.45 -3.49
C LEU A 7 -2.65 -8.75 -4.41
N ARG A 8 -3.28 -7.71 -4.99
CA ARG A 8 -4.39 -7.90 -5.94
C ARG A 8 -3.94 -8.63 -7.20
N LEU A 9 -2.81 -8.25 -7.78
CA LEU A 9 -2.25 -8.92 -8.97
C LEU A 9 -1.84 -10.37 -8.65
N ALA A 10 -1.20 -10.60 -7.50
CA ALA A 10 -0.80 -11.95 -7.09
C ALA A 10 -2.02 -12.85 -6.85
N VAL A 11 -3.03 -12.37 -6.11
CA VAL A 11 -4.28 -13.13 -5.88
C VAL A 11 -5.01 -13.39 -7.18
N GLY A 12 -5.12 -12.39 -8.07
CA GLY A 12 -5.72 -12.56 -9.38
C GLY A 12 -5.00 -13.62 -10.23
N ALA A 13 -3.67 -13.62 -10.24
CA ALA A 13 -2.88 -14.62 -10.94
C ALA A 13 -3.08 -16.03 -10.35
N VAL A 14 -3.05 -16.19 -9.03
CA VAL A 14 -3.28 -17.49 -8.37
C VAL A 14 -4.68 -18.04 -8.68
N ILE A 15 -5.71 -17.20 -8.63
CA ILE A 15 -7.08 -17.60 -8.97
C ILE A 15 -7.17 -18.03 -10.45
N ALA A 16 -6.59 -17.25 -11.37
CA ALA A 16 -6.61 -17.57 -12.79
C ALA A 16 -5.85 -18.88 -13.09
N ILE A 17 -4.65 -19.06 -12.52
CA ILE A 17 -3.86 -20.30 -12.63
C ILE A 17 -4.67 -21.47 -12.07
N GLY A 18 -5.25 -21.32 -10.88
CA GLY A 18 -6.08 -22.35 -10.25
C GLY A 18 -7.28 -22.75 -11.09
N LEU A 19 -7.98 -21.78 -11.70
CA LEU A 19 -9.12 -22.04 -12.56
C LEU A 19 -8.73 -22.80 -13.83
N VAL A 20 -7.66 -22.38 -14.50
CA VAL A 20 -7.17 -23.04 -15.73
C VAL A 20 -6.73 -24.47 -15.41
N LEU A 21 -5.99 -24.67 -14.32
CA LEU A 21 -5.53 -26.00 -13.91
C LEU A 21 -6.68 -26.90 -13.45
N LEU A 22 -7.73 -26.34 -12.83
CA LEU A 22 -8.94 -27.10 -12.49
C LEU A 22 -9.67 -27.56 -13.75
N VAL A 23 -9.82 -26.69 -14.74
CA VAL A 23 -10.42 -27.07 -16.03
C VAL A 23 -9.58 -28.13 -16.72
N ALA A 24 -8.25 -27.99 -16.71
CA ALA A 24 -7.34 -29.00 -17.26
C ALA A 24 -7.48 -30.34 -16.53
N TRP A 25 -7.51 -30.34 -15.19
CA TRP A 25 -7.71 -31.53 -14.37
C TRP A 25 -9.02 -32.24 -14.73
N LEU A 26 -10.15 -31.52 -14.72
CA LEU A 26 -11.47 -32.10 -15.02
C LEU A 26 -11.53 -32.64 -16.46
N SER A 27 -11.02 -31.90 -17.43
CA SER A 27 -11.04 -32.30 -18.84
C SER A 27 -10.15 -33.51 -19.11
N LEU A 28 -8.89 -33.51 -18.65
CA LEU A 28 -7.98 -34.64 -18.85
C LEU A 28 -8.46 -35.89 -18.13
N THR A 29 -8.97 -35.76 -16.90
CA THR A 29 -9.51 -36.90 -16.14
C THR A 29 -10.70 -37.52 -16.86
N ARG A 30 -11.64 -36.71 -17.38
CA ARG A 30 -12.78 -37.22 -18.16
C ARG A 30 -12.33 -37.90 -19.45
N LEU A 31 -11.54 -37.21 -20.28
CA LEU A 31 -11.05 -37.75 -21.55
C LEU A 31 -10.31 -39.08 -21.37
N PHE A 32 -9.47 -39.17 -20.34
CA PHE A 32 -8.75 -40.41 -20.03
C PHE A 32 -9.69 -41.50 -19.53
N THR A 33 -10.64 -41.17 -18.65
CA THR A 33 -11.63 -42.12 -18.14
C THR A 33 -12.46 -42.70 -19.29
N ASP A 34 -13.00 -41.84 -20.15
CA ASP A 34 -13.80 -42.26 -21.31
C ASP A 34 -12.97 -43.14 -22.27
N HIS A 35 -11.70 -42.79 -22.50
CA HIS A 35 -10.79 -43.58 -23.33
C HIS A 35 -10.54 -44.97 -22.75
N VAL A 36 -10.21 -45.07 -21.46
CA VAL A 36 -9.91 -46.36 -20.81
C VAL A 36 -11.18 -47.21 -20.71
N VAL A 37 -12.30 -46.64 -20.25
CA VAL A 37 -13.61 -47.33 -20.19
C VAL A 37 -14.00 -47.84 -21.58
N GLY A 38 -13.85 -47.01 -22.62
CA GLY A 38 -14.11 -47.40 -24.00
C GLY A 38 -13.23 -48.56 -24.49
N ARG A 39 -11.94 -48.56 -24.12
CA ARG A 39 -11.01 -49.65 -24.43
C ARG A 39 -11.44 -50.98 -23.80
N TYR A 40 -11.74 -51.00 -22.49
CA TYR A 40 -12.22 -52.21 -21.81
C TYR A 40 -13.56 -52.68 -22.38
N ARG A 41 -14.45 -51.74 -22.76
CA ARG A 41 -15.74 -52.09 -23.38
C ARG A 41 -15.53 -52.78 -24.74
N SER A 42 -14.62 -52.26 -25.56
CA SER A 42 -14.27 -52.88 -26.84
C SER A 42 -13.65 -54.26 -26.66
N GLU A 43 -12.82 -54.48 -25.63
CA GLU A 43 -12.27 -55.79 -25.28
C GLU A 43 -13.38 -56.78 -24.90
N MET A 44 -14.34 -56.35 -24.08
CA MET A 44 -15.46 -57.20 -23.67
C MET A 44 -16.41 -57.51 -24.84
N MET A 45 -16.69 -56.52 -25.70
CA MET A 45 -17.45 -56.73 -26.94
C MET A 45 -16.77 -57.76 -27.85
N THR A 46 -15.46 -57.64 -28.06
CA THR A 46 -14.69 -58.60 -28.87
C THR A 46 -14.76 -60.02 -28.28
N THR A 47 -14.74 -60.13 -26.96
CA THR A 47 -14.89 -61.41 -26.26
C THR A 47 -16.28 -62.01 -26.49
N VAL A 48 -17.34 -61.20 -26.36
CA VAL A 48 -18.73 -61.62 -26.62
C VAL A 48 -18.92 -62.04 -28.09
N ASP A 49 -18.37 -61.27 -29.04
CA ASP A 49 -18.42 -61.61 -30.48
C ASP A 49 -17.69 -62.93 -30.78
N THR A 50 -16.55 -63.17 -30.14
CA THR A 50 -15.80 -64.43 -30.26
C THR A 50 -16.60 -65.61 -29.70
N LEU A 51 -17.22 -65.45 -28.53
CA LEU A 51 -18.10 -66.47 -27.93
C LEU A 51 -19.31 -66.76 -28.82
N ALA A 52 -19.89 -65.74 -29.45
CA ALA A 52 -21.01 -65.91 -30.36
C ALA A 52 -20.61 -66.65 -31.65
N ALA A 53 -19.41 -66.40 -32.18
CA ALA A 53 -18.89 -67.07 -33.36
C ALA A 53 -18.56 -68.55 -33.12
N GLU A 54 -18.09 -68.89 -31.92
CA GLU A 54 -17.76 -70.26 -31.49
C GLU A 54 -18.95 -71.01 -30.86
N LEU A 55 -20.15 -70.46 -30.95
CA LEU A 55 -21.36 -71.10 -30.43
C LEU A 55 -22.05 -71.90 -31.53
N ALA A 56 -22.35 -73.17 -31.24
CA ALA A 56 -23.12 -74.04 -32.12
C ALA A 56 -24.36 -74.59 -31.40
N VAL A 57 -25.46 -74.76 -32.13
CA VAL A 57 -26.64 -75.47 -31.64
C VAL A 57 -26.53 -76.93 -32.08
N ARG A 58 -26.45 -77.86 -31.12
CA ARG A 58 -26.51 -79.32 -31.38
C ARG A 58 -27.63 -79.92 -30.55
N ASP A 59 -28.54 -80.65 -31.18
CA ASP A 59 -29.71 -81.26 -30.55
C ASP A 59 -30.58 -80.28 -29.71
N GLY A 60 -30.68 -79.03 -30.17
CA GLY A 60 -31.43 -77.98 -29.48
C GLY A 60 -30.76 -77.43 -28.22
N LYS A 61 -29.53 -77.85 -27.90
CA LYS A 61 -28.71 -77.31 -26.82
C LYS A 61 -27.58 -76.44 -27.37
N LEU A 62 -27.25 -75.37 -26.65
CA LEU A 62 -26.07 -74.55 -26.93
C LEU A 62 -24.81 -75.32 -26.51
N MET A 63 -23.85 -75.43 -27.42
CA MET A 63 -22.53 -75.99 -27.15
C MET A 63 -21.46 -75.06 -27.70
N LEU A 64 -20.44 -74.80 -26.91
CA LEU A 64 -19.27 -74.04 -27.35
C LEU A 64 -18.31 -74.97 -28.11
N THR A 65 -17.91 -74.61 -29.33
CA THR A 65 -16.96 -75.38 -30.14
C THR A 65 -15.51 -75.02 -29.84
N GLY A 66 -15.25 -73.81 -29.36
CA GLY A 66 -13.95 -73.33 -28.92
C GLY A 66 -14.08 -72.25 -27.85
N GLU A 67 -13.22 -72.30 -26.84
CA GLU A 67 -13.16 -71.24 -25.82
C GLU A 67 -12.28 -70.07 -26.29
N PRO A 68 -12.55 -68.82 -25.84
CA PRO A 68 -11.70 -67.69 -26.17
C PRO A 68 -10.25 -67.94 -25.72
N ALA A 69 -9.28 -67.57 -26.57
CA ALA A 69 -7.87 -67.92 -26.41
C ALA A 69 -7.14 -67.28 -25.19
N ASP A 70 -7.81 -66.47 -24.38
CA ASP A 70 -7.20 -65.84 -23.20
C ASP A 70 -7.10 -66.85 -22.03
N PRO A 71 -5.89 -67.23 -21.58
CA PRO A 71 -5.70 -68.22 -20.51
C PRO A 71 -6.35 -67.83 -19.18
N ARG A 72 -6.67 -66.54 -18.98
CA ARG A 72 -7.33 -66.03 -17.77
C ARG A 72 -8.75 -66.59 -17.59
N PHE A 73 -9.39 -67.10 -18.65
CA PHE A 73 -10.69 -67.76 -18.54
C PHE A 73 -10.59 -69.17 -17.91
N ASP A 74 -9.43 -69.82 -18.00
CA ASP A 74 -9.21 -71.18 -17.48
C ASP A 74 -8.69 -71.20 -16.04
N LEU A 75 -8.02 -70.12 -15.63
CA LEU A 75 -7.44 -69.98 -14.31
C LEU A 75 -8.54 -69.63 -13.28
N PRO A 76 -8.67 -70.37 -12.16
CA PRO A 76 -9.55 -69.97 -11.07
C PRO A 76 -9.22 -68.55 -10.61
N ASN A 77 -10.22 -67.65 -10.62
CA ASN A 77 -10.03 -66.22 -10.34
C ASN A 77 -8.99 -65.53 -11.27
N GLY A 78 -8.96 -65.92 -12.56
CA GLY A 78 -8.02 -65.37 -13.55
C GLY A 78 -8.26 -63.91 -13.95
N GLY A 79 -9.33 -63.27 -13.44
CA GLY A 79 -9.62 -61.85 -13.69
C GLY A 79 -10.30 -61.55 -15.03
N ARG A 80 -10.71 -62.58 -15.76
CA ARG A 80 -11.61 -62.47 -16.92
C ARG A 80 -12.67 -63.54 -16.80
N TYR A 81 -13.91 -63.19 -17.07
CA TYR A 81 -15.05 -64.08 -16.89
C TYR A 81 -15.97 -63.99 -18.10
N TRP A 82 -16.62 -65.10 -18.44
CA TRP A 82 -17.70 -65.09 -19.41
C TRP A 82 -18.82 -66.03 -19.01
N GLN A 83 -20.03 -65.72 -19.44
CA GLN A 83 -21.21 -66.54 -19.24
C GLN A 83 -22.13 -66.43 -20.45
N ILE A 84 -22.69 -67.56 -20.89
CA ILE A 84 -23.75 -67.64 -21.89
C ILE A 84 -24.97 -68.21 -21.20
N SER A 85 -26.02 -67.39 -21.09
CA SER A 85 -27.27 -67.73 -20.40
C SER A 85 -28.40 -67.84 -21.41
N PRO A 86 -28.87 -69.05 -21.73
CA PRO A 86 -30.08 -69.24 -22.53
C PRO A 86 -31.30 -68.58 -21.88
N ILE A 87 -32.15 -67.91 -22.67
CA ILE A 87 -33.38 -67.27 -22.14
C ILE A 87 -34.43 -68.33 -21.74
N ASP A 88 -34.35 -69.52 -22.32
CA ASP A 88 -35.24 -70.66 -22.01
C ASP A 88 -34.92 -71.36 -20.67
N GLY A 89 -33.87 -70.90 -19.96
CA GLY A 89 -33.46 -71.47 -18.68
C GLY A 89 -32.72 -72.80 -18.79
N SER A 90 -32.23 -73.16 -19.99
CA SER A 90 -31.38 -74.33 -20.21
C SER A 90 -29.96 -74.15 -19.66
N ASP A 91 -29.12 -75.19 -19.78
CA ASP A 91 -27.79 -75.27 -19.15
C ASP A 91 -26.92 -74.02 -19.45
N ILE A 92 -26.54 -73.30 -18.39
CA ILE A 92 -25.67 -72.11 -18.48
C ILE A 92 -24.23 -72.55 -18.80
N LEU A 93 -23.63 -71.96 -19.84
CA LEU A 93 -22.22 -72.12 -20.13
C LEU A 93 -21.44 -70.98 -19.47
N ARG A 94 -20.30 -71.29 -18.84
CA ARG A 94 -19.48 -70.29 -18.16
C ARG A 94 -18.00 -70.65 -18.18
N SER A 95 -17.16 -69.63 -18.05
CA SER A 95 -15.72 -69.81 -17.91
C SER A 95 -15.37 -70.51 -16.59
N ARG A 96 -14.29 -71.29 -16.60
CA ARG A 96 -13.77 -71.94 -15.38
C ARG A 96 -13.35 -70.94 -14.31
N SER A 97 -12.90 -69.76 -14.73
CA SER A 97 -12.54 -68.64 -13.86
C SER A 97 -13.70 -68.09 -13.03
N LEU A 98 -14.95 -68.18 -13.51
CA LEU A 98 -16.15 -67.72 -12.82
C LEU A 98 -16.60 -68.71 -11.71
N TRP A 99 -16.11 -69.94 -11.76
CA TRP A 99 -16.37 -71.00 -10.79
C TRP A 99 -17.88 -71.21 -10.56
N ASP A 100 -18.36 -71.08 -9.32
CA ASP A 100 -19.75 -71.31 -8.91
C ASP A 100 -20.63 -70.06 -9.01
N VAL A 101 -20.04 -68.90 -9.30
CA VAL A 101 -20.78 -67.64 -9.43
C VAL A 101 -21.51 -67.58 -10.77
N SER A 102 -22.62 -66.85 -10.80
CA SER A 102 -23.37 -66.54 -12.02
C SER A 102 -23.45 -65.03 -12.23
N ILE A 103 -23.29 -64.60 -13.47
CA ILE A 103 -23.52 -63.22 -13.88
C ILE A 103 -25.03 -62.99 -13.99
N ASP A 104 -25.54 -62.03 -13.24
CA ASP A 104 -26.93 -61.59 -13.36
C ASP A 104 -27.10 -60.70 -14.60
N ALA A 105 -27.94 -61.12 -15.54
CA ALA A 105 -28.22 -60.38 -16.76
C ALA A 105 -29.06 -59.12 -16.51
N ASP A 106 -29.83 -59.10 -15.42
CA ASP A 106 -30.68 -57.98 -15.00
C ASP A 106 -29.98 -57.07 -13.97
N ALA A 107 -28.66 -57.26 -13.80
CA ALA A 107 -27.84 -56.45 -12.91
C ALA A 107 -27.97 -54.94 -13.23
N PRO A 108 -27.96 -54.07 -12.21
CA PRO A 108 -28.09 -52.64 -12.42
C PRO A 108 -26.89 -52.08 -13.21
N PRO A 109 -27.10 -51.01 -14.00
CA PRO A 109 -26.01 -50.32 -14.69
C PRO A 109 -25.01 -49.77 -13.67
N SER A 110 -23.73 -49.78 -14.04
CA SER A 110 -22.67 -49.23 -13.20
C SER A 110 -22.87 -47.72 -13.02
N PRO A 111 -22.86 -47.21 -11.77
CA PRO A 111 -23.04 -45.79 -11.49
C PRO A 111 -21.82 -44.94 -11.92
N HIS A 112 -20.67 -45.57 -12.15
CA HIS A 112 -19.41 -44.87 -12.45
C HIS A 112 -18.93 -45.09 -13.88
N TYR A 113 -19.30 -46.21 -14.51
CA TYR A 113 -18.74 -46.65 -15.78
C TYR A 113 -19.85 -46.97 -16.77
N GLU A 114 -20.14 -46.02 -17.64
CA GLU A 114 -21.18 -46.17 -18.67
C GLU A 114 -20.89 -47.38 -19.58
N GLY A 115 -21.94 -48.10 -19.97
CA GLY A 115 -21.84 -49.28 -20.85
C GLY A 115 -21.51 -50.60 -20.16
N PHE A 116 -21.44 -50.60 -18.83
CA PHE A 116 -21.29 -51.80 -18.00
C PHE A 116 -22.42 -51.91 -16.97
N THR A 117 -22.78 -53.14 -16.61
CA THR A 117 -23.53 -53.46 -15.39
C THR A 117 -22.57 -53.94 -14.30
N THR A 118 -23.03 -53.96 -13.06
CA THR A 118 -22.21 -54.34 -11.90
C THR A 118 -22.73 -55.64 -11.28
N SER A 119 -21.86 -56.65 -11.16
CA SER A 119 -22.16 -57.95 -10.54
C SER A 119 -21.08 -58.33 -9.53
N GLU A 120 -21.37 -59.27 -8.64
CA GLU A 120 -20.39 -59.82 -7.70
C GLU A 120 -19.58 -60.93 -8.40
N GLY A 121 -18.26 -60.88 -8.27
CA GLY A 121 -17.33 -61.87 -8.82
C GLY A 121 -17.00 -63.01 -7.86
N PRO A 122 -16.20 -64.00 -8.30
CA PRO A 122 -15.82 -65.17 -7.49
C PRO A 122 -15.03 -64.85 -6.22
N ASP A 123 -14.41 -63.67 -6.16
CA ASP A 123 -13.65 -63.16 -5.04
C ASP A 123 -14.49 -62.28 -4.08
N GLY A 124 -15.80 -62.21 -4.29
CA GLY A 124 -16.74 -61.36 -3.54
C GLY A 124 -16.57 -59.86 -3.83
N ARG A 125 -15.82 -59.49 -4.87
CA ARG A 125 -15.63 -58.10 -5.29
C ARG A 125 -16.50 -57.77 -6.48
N LEU A 126 -16.75 -56.49 -6.69
CA LEU A 126 -17.51 -56.03 -7.84
C LEU A 126 -16.71 -56.26 -9.13
N MET A 127 -17.41 -56.80 -10.13
CA MET A 127 -16.96 -56.90 -11.51
C MET A 127 -17.86 -56.06 -12.41
N LEU A 128 -17.26 -55.55 -13.47
CA LEU A 128 -17.96 -54.86 -14.54
C LEU A 128 -18.28 -55.86 -15.64
N VAL A 129 -19.54 -55.87 -16.05
CA VAL A 129 -20.09 -56.84 -16.99
C VAL A 129 -20.59 -56.11 -18.23
N HIS A 130 -20.20 -56.60 -19.39
CA HIS A 130 -20.81 -56.23 -20.66
C HIS A 130 -21.65 -57.42 -21.14
N SER A 131 -22.94 -57.19 -21.38
CA SER A 131 -23.89 -58.22 -21.79
C SER A 131 -24.57 -57.83 -23.10
N GLN A 132 -24.74 -58.80 -24.00
CA GLN A 132 -25.49 -58.66 -25.24
C GLN A 132 -26.47 -59.81 -25.39
N THR A 133 -27.72 -59.48 -25.73
CA THR A 133 -28.71 -60.49 -26.10
C THR A 133 -28.55 -60.83 -27.58
N LEU A 134 -28.31 -62.10 -27.88
CA LEU A 134 -28.07 -62.63 -29.20
C LEU A 134 -29.07 -63.74 -29.52
N SER A 135 -29.22 -64.05 -30.81
CA SER A 135 -30.09 -65.12 -31.30
C SER A 135 -29.37 -65.94 -32.36
N LEU A 136 -29.35 -67.26 -32.20
CA LEU A 136 -28.68 -68.20 -33.11
C LEU A 136 -29.68 -69.22 -33.66
N GLY A 137 -29.61 -69.45 -34.99
CA GLY A 137 -30.46 -70.39 -35.74
C GLY A 137 -31.07 -69.77 -37.00
N GLU A 138 -30.97 -70.47 -38.14
CA GLU A 138 -31.60 -70.07 -39.43
C GLU A 138 -33.05 -70.55 -39.58
N ASP A 139 -33.50 -71.48 -38.72
CA ASP A 139 -34.84 -72.08 -38.78
C ASP A 139 -35.89 -71.35 -37.92
N ALA A 140 -37.17 -71.71 -38.07
CA ALA A 140 -38.37 -71.04 -37.54
C ALA A 140 -38.45 -70.87 -35.98
N ARG A 141 -37.43 -71.27 -35.22
CA ARG A 141 -37.32 -71.08 -33.76
C ARG A 141 -35.88 -70.71 -33.38
N PRO A 142 -35.49 -69.43 -33.46
CA PRO A 142 -34.16 -69.00 -33.05
C PRO A 142 -33.97 -69.17 -31.54
N VAL A 143 -32.82 -69.71 -31.12
CA VAL A 143 -32.44 -69.81 -29.71
C VAL A 143 -31.88 -68.46 -29.28
N ARG A 144 -32.54 -67.81 -28.32
CA ARG A 144 -32.08 -66.53 -27.74
C ARG A 144 -31.29 -66.78 -26.48
N PHE A 145 -30.17 -66.09 -26.34
CA PHE A 145 -29.28 -66.19 -25.19
C PHE A 145 -28.66 -64.83 -24.88
N VAL A 146 -28.21 -64.67 -23.64
CA VAL A 146 -27.42 -63.52 -23.20
C VAL A 146 -25.97 -63.97 -23.11
N ALA A 147 -25.10 -63.35 -23.89
CA ALA A 147 -23.65 -63.53 -23.79
C ALA A 147 -23.08 -62.36 -22.97
N SER A 148 -22.34 -62.69 -21.93
CA SER A 148 -21.77 -61.75 -20.98
C SER A 148 -20.27 -61.97 -20.86
N ALA A 149 -19.50 -60.88 -20.91
CA ALA A 149 -18.08 -60.85 -20.59
C ALA A 149 -17.83 -59.87 -19.45
N ALA A 150 -16.98 -60.25 -18.50
CA ALA A 150 -16.76 -59.46 -17.29
C ALA A 150 -15.30 -59.47 -16.82
N PHE A 151 -14.95 -58.44 -16.07
CA PHE A 151 -13.64 -58.27 -15.47
C PHE A 151 -13.74 -57.53 -14.11
N PRO A 152 -12.78 -57.68 -13.19
CA PRO A 152 -12.81 -57.03 -11.88
C PRO A 152 -12.83 -55.50 -12.00
N GLN A 153 -13.74 -54.83 -11.29
CA GLN A 153 -13.83 -53.36 -11.30
C GLN A 153 -12.52 -52.71 -10.83
N ARG A 154 -11.83 -53.34 -9.87
CA ARG A 154 -10.55 -52.84 -9.34
C ARG A 154 -9.48 -52.65 -10.41
N GLU A 155 -9.48 -53.47 -11.47
CA GLU A 155 -8.47 -53.39 -12.53
C GLU A 155 -8.59 -52.06 -13.29
N LEU A 156 -9.84 -51.62 -13.54
CA LEU A 156 -10.13 -50.32 -14.12
C LEU A 156 -9.85 -49.19 -13.12
N ASP A 157 -10.25 -49.34 -11.86
CA ASP A 157 -9.99 -48.34 -10.81
C ASP A 157 -8.47 -48.10 -10.61
N GLU A 158 -7.68 -49.18 -10.59
CA GLU A 158 -6.21 -49.14 -10.50
C GLU A 158 -5.61 -48.47 -11.74
N ALA A 159 -6.04 -48.85 -12.96
CA ALA A 159 -5.57 -48.24 -14.20
C ALA A 159 -5.88 -46.72 -14.27
N LEU A 160 -7.03 -46.29 -13.78
CA LEU A 160 -7.38 -44.88 -13.68
C LEU A 160 -6.57 -44.16 -12.59
N GLY A 161 -6.36 -44.81 -11.44
CA GLY A 161 -5.57 -44.29 -10.32
C GLY A 161 -4.10 -44.05 -10.68
N ASP A 162 -3.50 -44.99 -11.41
CA ASP A 162 -2.10 -44.94 -11.87
C ASP A 162 -1.82 -43.76 -12.80
N PHE A 163 -2.82 -43.29 -13.55
CA PHE A 163 -2.72 -42.07 -14.35
C PHE A 163 -3.05 -40.80 -13.56
N GLN A 164 -4.09 -40.84 -12.73
CA GLN A 164 -4.55 -39.66 -11.98
C GLN A 164 -3.53 -39.19 -10.93
N ALA A 165 -2.80 -40.11 -10.28
CA ALA A 165 -1.78 -39.76 -9.29
C ALA A 165 -0.63 -38.89 -9.88
N PRO A 166 0.09 -39.32 -10.94
CA PRO A 166 1.13 -38.49 -11.55
C PRO A 166 0.56 -37.23 -12.21
N LEU A 167 -0.64 -37.27 -12.78
CA LEU A 167 -1.30 -36.09 -13.34
C LEU A 167 -1.51 -35.00 -12.27
N ARG A 168 -2.02 -35.36 -11.07
CA ARG A 168 -2.16 -34.40 -9.96
C ARG A 168 -0.83 -33.78 -9.57
N LEU A 169 0.21 -34.62 -9.42
CA LEU A 169 1.54 -34.14 -9.05
C LEU A 169 2.12 -33.19 -10.11
N MET A 170 1.97 -33.51 -11.39
CA MET A 170 2.40 -32.67 -12.50
C MET A 170 1.66 -31.33 -12.52
N LEU A 171 0.33 -31.33 -12.31
CA LEU A 171 -0.47 -30.09 -12.28
C LEU A 171 -0.12 -29.22 -11.06
N LEU A 172 0.13 -29.83 -9.89
CA LEU A 172 0.58 -29.11 -8.69
C LEU A 172 1.98 -28.51 -8.88
N ALA A 173 2.91 -29.27 -9.46
CA ALA A 173 4.24 -28.77 -9.79
C ALA A 173 4.15 -27.59 -10.78
N THR A 174 3.33 -27.73 -11.83
CA THR A 174 3.05 -26.66 -12.80
C THR A 174 2.43 -25.43 -12.13
N ALA A 175 1.47 -25.62 -11.21
CA ALA A 175 0.89 -24.54 -10.42
C ALA A 175 1.95 -23.79 -9.62
N GLY A 176 2.85 -24.52 -8.95
CA GLY A 176 3.95 -23.97 -8.18
C GLY A 176 4.90 -23.12 -9.03
N VAL A 177 5.30 -23.63 -10.20
CA VAL A 177 6.17 -22.90 -11.13
C VAL A 177 5.50 -21.64 -11.65
N LEU A 178 4.24 -21.72 -12.08
CA LEU A 178 3.49 -20.56 -12.59
C LEU A 178 3.24 -19.51 -11.49
N ALA A 179 2.93 -19.94 -10.27
CA ALA A 179 2.75 -19.05 -9.14
C ALA A 179 4.06 -18.34 -8.76
N ALA A 180 5.19 -19.07 -8.76
CA ALA A 180 6.51 -18.49 -8.53
C ALA A 180 6.85 -17.47 -9.63
N ALA A 181 6.64 -17.82 -10.90
CA ALA A 181 6.87 -16.92 -12.03
C ALA A 181 6.03 -15.63 -11.91
N ALA A 182 4.73 -15.76 -11.60
CA ALA A 182 3.85 -14.61 -11.39
C ALA A 182 4.30 -13.74 -10.20
N PHE A 183 4.79 -14.36 -9.11
CA PHE A 183 5.34 -13.64 -7.96
C PHE A 183 6.60 -12.85 -8.34
N PHE A 184 7.57 -13.48 -9.01
CA PHE A 184 8.79 -12.82 -9.47
C PHE A 184 8.51 -11.70 -10.47
N GLN A 185 7.61 -11.94 -11.44
CA GLN A 185 7.20 -10.93 -12.42
C GLN A 185 6.59 -9.69 -11.74
N ASN A 186 5.72 -9.88 -10.74
CA ASN A 186 5.15 -8.78 -9.96
C ASN A 186 6.21 -8.07 -9.10
N ALA A 187 7.13 -8.82 -8.51
CA ALA A 187 8.20 -8.26 -7.68
C ALA A 187 9.13 -7.35 -8.49
N ILE A 188 9.52 -7.77 -9.70
CA ILE A 188 10.42 -7.05 -10.60
C ILE A 188 9.68 -5.91 -11.32
N GLY A 189 8.50 -6.20 -11.90
CA GLY A 189 7.74 -5.25 -12.72
C GLY A 189 7.29 -3.99 -11.98
N LEU A 190 7.15 -4.06 -10.65
CA LEU A 190 6.73 -2.92 -9.82
C LEU A 190 7.90 -2.18 -9.16
N VAL A 191 9.16 -2.58 -9.40
CA VAL A 191 10.33 -1.84 -8.91
C VAL A 191 10.39 -0.42 -9.48
N PRO A 192 10.20 -0.17 -10.79
CA PRO A 192 10.29 1.17 -11.35
C PRO A 192 9.28 2.16 -10.75
N LEU A 193 8.04 1.71 -10.49
CA LEU A 193 7.01 2.54 -9.85
C LEU A 193 7.39 2.94 -8.41
N ARG A 194 8.00 2.02 -7.65
CA ARG A 194 8.49 2.33 -6.31
C ARG A 194 9.60 3.37 -6.36
N ARG A 195 10.56 3.24 -7.29
CA ARG A 195 11.63 4.23 -7.50
C ARG A 195 11.05 5.60 -7.88
N LEU A 196 10.01 5.64 -8.72
CA LEU A 196 9.34 6.89 -9.09
C LEU A 196 8.67 7.56 -7.87
N SER A 197 8.02 6.78 -7.01
CA SER A 197 7.47 7.31 -5.74
C SER A 197 8.54 7.82 -4.79
N GLU A 198 9.69 7.15 -4.71
CA GLU A 198 10.83 7.58 -3.90
C GLU A 198 11.43 8.89 -4.44
N ARG A 199 11.58 9.02 -5.77
CA ARG A 199 11.98 10.27 -6.43
C ARG A 199 10.97 11.39 -6.24
N ALA A 200 9.67 11.11 -6.34
CA ALA A 200 8.63 12.11 -6.05
C ALA A 200 8.77 12.69 -4.63
N ALA A 201 9.06 11.83 -3.65
CA ALA A 201 9.31 12.26 -2.28
C ALA A 201 10.63 13.04 -2.15
N ALA A 202 11.66 12.70 -2.94
CA ALA A 202 12.92 13.44 -2.99
C ALA A 202 12.74 14.85 -3.60
N VAL A 203 12.02 14.96 -4.71
CA VAL A 203 11.66 16.25 -5.35
C VAL A 203 10.81 17.10 -4.41
N ARG A 204 9.78 16.52 -3.78
CA ARG A 204 8.95 17.22 -2.79
C ARG A 204 9.75 17.71 -1.57
N ALA A 205 10.80 16.98 -1.19
CA ALA A 205 11.72 17.36 -0.12
C ALA A 205 12.83 18.33 -0.57
N GLY A 206 12.85 18.75 -1.84
CA GLY A 206 13.87 19.64 -2.41
C GLY A 206 15.26 19.00 -2.56
N ARG A 207 15.37 17.67 -2.44
CA ARG A 207 16.65 16.94 -2.58
C ARG A 207 17.04 16.69 -4.04
N GLU A 208 16.05 16.55 -4.91
CA GLU A 208 16.21 16.40 -6.36
C GLU A 208 15.39 17.48 -7.07
N ARG A 209 15.85 17.94 -8.23
CA ARG A 209 15.16 18.98 -9.01
C ARG A 209 14.16 18.42 -10.02
N ASP A 210 14.37 17.17 -10.44
CA ASP A 210 13.57 16.49 -11.44
C ASP A 210 13.52 14.98 -11.17
N PHE A 211 12.78 14.25 -11.99
CA PHE A 211 12.63 12.80 -11.90
C PHE A 211 13.69 12.02 -12.70
N GLY A 212 14.66 12.70 -13.32
CA GLY A 212 15.67 12.15 -14.21
C GLY A 212 15.12 11.64 -15.55
N THR A 213 15.97 10.95 -16.33
CA THR A 213 15.63 10.39 -17.66
C THR A 213 15.65 8.85 -17.69
N SER A 214 15.85 8.20 -16.53
CA SER A 214 16.01 6.74 -16.46
C SER A 214 14.72 6.07 -15.97
N GLY A 215 14.20 5.14 -16.77
CA GLY A 215 13.00 4.36 -16.48
C GLY A 215 12.55 3.55 -17.70
N PRO A 216 11.65 2.55 -17.51
CA PRO A 216 11.04 1.80 -18.61
C PRO A 216 10.28 2.72 -19.58
N SER A 217 10.19 2.32 -20.85
CA SER A 217 9.53 3.07 -21.92
C SER A 217 8.08 3.46 -21.58
N GLU A 218 7.39 2.66 -20.79
CA GLU A 218 5.99 2.86 -20.39
C GLU A 218 5.81 4.06 -19.45
N VAL A 219 6.84 4.41 -18.68
CA VAL A 219 6.78 5.46 -17.65
C VAL A 219 7.47 6.75 -18.13
N GLN A 220 8.32 6.68 -19.15
CA GLN A 220 9.04 7.83 -19.71
C GLN A 220 8.14 9.01 -20.09
N PRO A 221 6.99 8.83 -20.78
CA PRO A 221 6.13 9.95 -21.15
C PRO A 221 5.60 10.73 -19.94
N LEU A 222 5.25 10.01 -18.86
CA LEU A 222 4.79 10.63 -17.62
C LEU A 222 5.93 11.37 -16.92
N VAL A 223 7.14 10.79 -16.90
CA VAL A 223 8.32 11.44 -16.33
C VAL A 223 8.66 12.73 -17.07
N SER A 224 8.61 12.72 -18.41
CA SER A 224 8.86 13.93 -19.21
C SER A 224 7.84 15.03 -18.96
N GLU A 225 6.55 14.67 -18.84
CA GLU A 225 5.49 15.64 -18.57
C GLU A 225 5.65 16.30 -17.19
N ILE A 226 5.95 15.49 -16.17
CA ILE A 226 6.20 16.01 -14.82
C ILE A 226 7.45 16.90 -14.80
N ASN A 227 8.52 16.50 -15.48
CA ASN A 227 9.74 17.31 -15.58
C ASN A 227 9.48 18.64 -16.30
N LEU A 228 8.64 18.65 -17.34
CA LEU A 228 8.22 19.88 -18.02
C LEU A 228 7.46 20.80 -17.07
N LEU A 229 6.48 20.28 -16.33
CA LEU A 229 5.70 21.05 -15.34
C LEU A 229 6.59 21.62 -14.23
N LEU A 230 7.57 20.85 -13.75
CA LEU A 230 8.54 21.33 -12.76
C LEU A 230 9.37 22.50 -13.30
N LYS A 231 9.83 22.39 -14.55
CA LYS A 231 10.59 23.44 -15.23
C LYS A 231 9.75 24.70 -15.45
N GLU A 232 8.49 24.55 -15.85
CA GLU A 232 7.56 25.69 -16.00
C GLU A 232 7.31 26.40 -14.67
N ARG A 233 7.19 25.64 -13.58
CA ARG A 233 7.07 26.18 -12.22
C ARG A 233 8.31 26.95 -11.79
N GLU A 234 9.50 26.40 -12.03
CA GLU A 234 10.77 27.07 -11.73
C GLU A 234 10.85 28.42 -12.46
N VAL A 235 10.57 28.42 -13.77
CA VAL A 235 10.54 29.65 -14.58
C VAL A 235 9.48 30.65 -14.08
N ALA A 236 8.31 30.18 -13.68
CA ALA A 236 7.26 31.04 -13.14
C ALA A 236 7.66 31.69 -11.80
N VAL A 237 8.34 30.94 -10.92
CA VAL A 237 8.87 31.45 -9.65
C VAL A 237 9.96 32.49 -9.90
N GLU A 238 10.91 32.23 -10.79
CA GLU A 238 11.96 33.19 -11.14
C GLU A 238 11.37 34.49 -11.72
N ARG A 239 10.36 34.39 -12.59
CA ARG A 239 9.64 35.58 -13.10
C ARG A 239 8.88 36.33 -12.01
N ALA A 240 8.33 35.63 -11.02
CA ALA A 240 7.67 36.27 -9.88
C ALA A 240 8.69 37.02 -9.01
N ARG A 241 9.86 36.41 -8.74
CA ARG A 241 10.97 37.03 -8.00
C ARG A 241 11.52 38.27 -8.71
N ALA A 242 11.73 38.20 -10.03
CA ALA A 242 12.18 39.34 -10.83
C ALA A 242 11.17 40.51 -10.76
N ARG A 243 9.88 40.24 -10.97
CA ARG A 243 8.82 41.27 -10.86
C ARG A 243 8.73 41.87 -9.46
N ALA A 244 8.86 41.05 -8.41
CA ALA A 244 8.93 41.56 -7.04
C ALA A 244 10.16 42.46 -6.87
N SER A 245 11.31 42.11 -7.46
CA SER A 245 12.50 42.96 -7.40
C SER A 245 12.30 44.32 -8.08
N ASP A 246 11.66 44.34 -9.25
CA ASP A 246 11.38 45.57 -9.99
C ASP A 246 10.39 46.47 -9.23
N LEU A 247 9.36 45.88 -8.62
CA LEU A 247 8.41 46.60 -7.76
C LEU A 247 9.09 47.20 -6.53
N ALA A 248 10.06 46.50 -5.93
CA ALA A 248 10.84 47.04 -4.80
C ALA A 248 11.61 48.29 -5.18
N HIS A 249 12.27 48.24 -6.33
CA HIS A 249 12.98 49.40 -6.84
C HIS A 249 12.00 50.54 -7.18
N GLY A 250 10.87 50.22 -7.81
CA GLY A 250 9.83 51.17 -8.20
C GLY A 250 9.12 51.87 -7.02
N LEU A 251 9.02 51.23 -5.86
CA LEU A 251 8.42 51.82 -4.65
C LEU A 251 9.40 52.70 -3.87
N LYS A 252 10.72 52.44 -3.95
CA LYS A 252 11.73 53.20 -3.23
C LYS A 252 11.81 54.67 -3.68
N THR A 253 11.70 54.90 -4.99
CA THR A 253 11.73 56.23 -5.60
C THR A 253 10.60 57.15 -5.11
N PRO A 254 9.30 56.79 -5.21
CA PRO A 254 8.21 57.63 -4.71
C PRO A 254 8.22 57.79 -3.19
N LEU A 255 8.62 56.77 -2.42
CA LEU A 255 8.80 56.91 -0.97
C LEU A 255 9.91 57.90 -0.60
N THR A 256 11.01 57.93 -1.38
CA THR A 256 12.08 58.92 -1.19
C THR A 256 11.58 60.34 -1.48
N VAL A 257 10.76 60.52 -2.52
CA VAL A 257 10.13 61.81 -2.83
C VAL A 257 9.16 62.23 -1.73
N LEU A 258 8.34 61.30 -1.20
CA LEU A 258 7.44 61.59 -0.09
C LEU A 258 8.20 61.98 1.19
N ALA A 259 9.35 61.35 1.47
CA ALA A 259 10.21 61.75 2.59
C ALA A 259 10.75 63.19 2.40
N GLN A 260 11.21 63.53 1.19
CA GLN A 260 11.69 64.88 0.86
C GLN A 260 10.59 65.95 0.95
N LEU A 261 9.36 65.60 0.58
CA LEU A 261 8.20 66.49 0.71
C LEU A 261 7.80 66.67 2.18
N ALA A 262 7.85 65.59 2.98
CA ALA A 262 7.59 65.63 4.42
C ALA A 262 8.60 66.52 5.17
N ASP A 263 9.84 66.59 4.70
CA ASP A 263 10.87 67.48 5.26
C ASP A 263 10.57 68.98 5.12
N ARG A 264 9.63 69.36 4.24
CA ARG A 264 9.19 70.75 4.04
C ARG A 264 7.97 71.14 4.89
N LEU A 265 7.43 70.22 5.68
CA LEU A 265 6.29 70.48 6.56
C LEU A 265 6.71 71.23 7.83
N PRO A 266 5.78 71.93 8.50
CA PRO A 266 6.00 72.51 9.83
C PRO A 266 6.51 71.44 10.83
N PRO A 267 7.31 71.83 11.84
CA PRO A 267 7.98 70.90 12.75
C PRO A 267 7.01 69.96 13.51
N GLU A 268 5.77 70.41 13.71
CA GLU A 268 4.68 69.70 14.39
C GLU A 268 4.21 68.48 13.58
N ASP A 269 4.11 68.61 12.26
CA ASP A 269 3.62 67.56 11.35
C ASP A 269 4.74 66.75 10.70
N ARG A 270 5.95 67.31 10.62
CA ARG A 270 7.13 66.69 9.99
C ARG A 270 7.50 65.36 10.63
N ALA A 271 7.52 65.29 11.97
CA ALA A 271 7.88 64.07 12.69
C ALA A 271 6.88 62.92 12.42
N LEU A 272 5.59 63.24 12.35
CA LEU A 272 4.53 62.27 12.05
C LEU A 272 4.61 61.80 10.58
N ALA A 273 4.77 62.72 9.64
CA ALA A 273 4.83 62.42 8.20
C ALA A 273 6.06 61.56 7.83
N LEU A 274 7.25 61.91 8.34
CA LEU A 274 8.46 61.10 8.13
C LEU A 274 8.32 59.70 8.74
N ARG A 275 7.67 59.58 9.91
CA ARG A 275 7.38 58.28 10.52
C ARG A 275 6.44 57.42 9.68
N GLN A 276 5.43 58.01 9.04
CA GLN A 276 4.53 57.28 8.13
C GLN A 276 5.23 56.81 6.86
N VAL A 277 6.11 57.62 6.29
CA VAL A 277 6.91 57.25 5.11
C VAL A 277 7.88 56.12 5.45
N GLU A 278 8.54 56.18 6.60
CA GLU A 278 9.44 55.13 7.06
C GLU A 278 8.70 53.81 7.34
N LEU A 279 7.50 53.88 7.94
CA LEU A 279 6.63 52.71 8.11
C LEU A 279 6.19 52.08 6.77
N ALA A 280 5.86 52.90 5.77
CA ALA A 280 5.52 52.44 4.44
C ALA A 280 6.72 51.78 3.74
N ARG A 281 7.92 52.36 3.90
CA ARG A 281 9.18 51.80 3.40
C ARG A 281 9.47 50.43 4.01
N GLN A 282 9.41 50.31 5.34
CA GLN A 282 9.62 49.04 6.03
C GLN A 282 8.57 47.99 5.68
N ARG A 283 7.31 48.36 5.43
CA ARG A 283 6.26 47.43 4.98
C ARG A 283 6.49 46.94 3.57
N ALA A 284 6.86 47.84 2.66
CA ALA A 284 7.20 47.49 1.28
C ALA A 284 8.40 46.54 1.26
N ASP A 285 9.50 46.91 1.92
CA ASP A 285 10.71 46.09 1.98
C ASP A 285 10.40 44.69 2.54
N ARG A 286 9.59 44.58 3.62
CA ARG A 286 9.16 43.28 4.17
C ARG A 286 8.31 42.45 3.21
N GLN A 287 7.29 43.04 2.58
CA GLN A 287 6.44 42.31 1.61
C GLN A 287 7.24 41.84 0.39
N LEU A 288 8.18 42.65 -0.05
CA LEU A 288 9.04 42.34 -1.19
C LEU A 288 10.11 41.32 -0.83
N GLN A 289 10.65 41.36 0.38
CA GLN A 289 11.55 40.34 0.91
C GLN A 289 10.81 39.00 1.08
N ALA A 290 9.59 38.99 1.62
CA ALA A 290 8.74 37.80 1.69
C ALA A 290 8.40 37.22 0.30
N ALA A 291 8.10 38.08 -0.69
CA ALA A 291 7.86 37.66 -2.07
C ALA A 291 9.12 37.13 -2.78
N ARG A 292 10.30 37.69 -2.50
CA ARG A 292 11.60 37.22 -2.99
C ARG A 292 12.00 35.89 -2.35
N MET A 293 11.76 35.74 -1.05
CA MET A 293 12.06 34.57 -0.23
C MET A 293 11.08 33.40 -0.42
N GLY A 294 10.27 33.42 -1.49
CA GLY A 294 9.28 32.40 -1.79
C GLY A 294 9.76 30.97 -1.45
N VAL A 295 9.25 30.47 -0.33
CA VAL A 295 9.14 29.08 0.16
C VAL A 295 10.40 28.18 0.11
N GLU A 296 11.58 28.63 -0.31
CA GLU A 296 12.79 27.81 -0.30
C GLU A 296 13.93 28.33 0.58
N ARG A 297 14.42 27.39 1.40
CA ARG A 297 15.54 27.43 2.36
C ARG A 297 15.25 28.19 3.65
N MET A 298 14.45 27.55 4.51
CA MET A 298 14.56 27.81 5.95
C MET A 298 15.95 27.37 6.40
N ALA A 299 16.80 28.33 6.76
CA ALA A 299 18.04 28.03 7.46
C ALA A 299 17.69 27.44 8.83
N THR A 300 18.32 26.32 9.18
CA THR A 300 18.14 25.74 10.51
C THR A 300 19.01 26.50 11.50
N THR A 301 18.38 27.26 12.40
CA THR A 301 19.03 28.12 13.39
C THR A 301 18.99 27.50 14.78
N SER A 302 20.15 27.39 15.43
CA SER A 302 20.23 26.91 16.82
C SER A 302 19.71 27.96 17.80
N VAL A 303 18.70 27.59 18.60
CA VAL A 303 18.09 28.47 19.60
C VAL A 303 19.07 28.80 20.72
N MET A 304 19.84 27.80 21.19
CA MET A 304 20.89 28.01 22.20
C MET A 304 21.99 28.93 21.67
N GLY A 305 22.48 28.68 20.44
CA GLY A 305 23.58 29.44 19.87
C GLY A 305 23.26 30.93 19.67
N LEU A 306 22.04 31.24 19.25
CA LEU A 306 21.60 32.62 19.07
C LEU A 306 21.15 33.27 20.38
N GLY A 307 20.33 32.56 21.17
CA GLY A 307 19.85 33.03 22.46
C GLY A 307 20.98 33.31 23.45
N GLY A 308 21.99 32.44 23.52
CA GLY A 308 23.18 32.64 24.34
C GLY A 308 23.98 33.89 23.97
N LYS A 309 24.10 34.20 22.68
CA LYS A 309 24.74 35.45 22.21
C LYS A 309 23.96 36.68 22.65
N LEU A 310 22.64 36.68 22.50
CA LEU A 310 21.79 37.80 22.92
C LEU A 310 21.86 38.02 24.44
N VAL A 311 21.79 36.94 25.23
CA VAL A 311 21.96 37.01 26.69
C VAL A 311 23.34 37.56 27.06
N SER A 312 24.41 37.15 26.36
CA SER A 312 25.77 37.65 26.64
C SER A 312 25.93 39.16 26.42
N VAL A 313 25.12 39.75 25.54
CA VAL A 313 25.10 41.19 25.27
C VAL A 313 24.25 41.95 26.31
N LEU A 314 23.14 41.37 26.76
CA LEU A 314 22.22 42.01 27.72
C LEU A 314 22.63 41.84 29.18
N ARG A 315 23.40 40.80 29.51
CA ARG A 315 23.83 40.51 30.89
C ARG A 315 24.68 41.64 31.51
N PRO A 316 25.64 42.27 30.80
CA PRO A 316 26.38 43.42 31.33
C PRO A 316 25.48 44.61 31.66
N VAL A 317 24.50 44.92 30.80
CA VAL A 317 23.57 46.05 30.98
C VAL A 317 22.66 45.84 32.20
N THR A 318 22.27 44.59 32.44
CA THR A 318 21.38 44.24 33.56
C THR A 318 22.13 43.97 34.88
N ALA A 319 23.46 43.82 34.83
CA ALA A 319 24.31 43.62 36.01
C ALA A 319 24.33 44.87 36.92
N GLU A 320 24.29 46.08 36.34
CA GLU A 320 24.22 47.33 37.11
C GLU A 320 22.96 47.43 37.99
N ARG A 321 21.89 46.70 37.61
CA ARG A 321 20.62 46.60 38.34
C ARG A 321 20.50 45.33 39.19
N ASN A 322 21.56 44.52 39.30
CA ASN A 322 21.56 43.23 40.01
C ASN A 322 20.47 42.23 39.55
N VAL A 323 20.15 42.21 38.25
CA VAL A 323 19.17 41.24 37.70
C VAL A 323 19.85 39.89 37.43
N ALA A 324 19.34 38.83 38.04
CA ALA A 324 19.79 37.46 37.83
C ALA A 324 19.12 36.82 36.60
N TRP A 325 19.85 35.93 35.94
CA TRP A 325 19.42 35.24 34.72
C TRP A 325 19.44 33.73 34.90
N GLU A 326 18.33 33.08 34.57
CA GLU A 326 18.23 31.63 34.44
C GLU A 326 18.00 31.26 32.97
N VAL A 327 18.94 30.54 32.35
CA VAL A 327 18.83 30.09 30.95
C VAL A 327 18.75 28.57 30.90
N SER A 328 17.60 28.04 30.48
CA SER A 328 17.32 26.61 30.38
C SER A 328 16.83 26.25 28.97
N ILE A 329 17.79 26.04 28.07
CA ILE A 329 17.54 25.76 26.66
C ILE A 329 18.23 24.43 26.34
N ASP A 330 17.52 23.51 25.69
CA ASP A 330 18.14 22.30 25.16
C ASP A 330 19.06 22.68 23.98
N SER A 331 20.35 22.34 24.08
CA SER A 331 21.37 22.67 23.06
C SER A 331 21.10 22.04 21.69
N SER A 332 20.26 21.00 21.62
CA SER A 332 19.85 20.35 20.37
C SER A 332 18.68 21.04 19.66
N LEU A 333 18.06 22.06 20.28
CA LEU A 333 16.94 22.78 19.69
C LEU A 333 17.40 23.68 18.55
N SER A 334 16.87 23.37 17.37
CA SER A 334 17.00 24.19 16.17
C SER A 334 15.64 24.44 15.54
N LEU A 335 15.48 25.63 14.97
CA LEU A 335 14.28 26.08 14.29
C LEU A 335 14.59 26.35 12.83
N ASP A 336 13.64 26.04 11.95
CA ASP A 336 13.69 26.36 10.54
C ASP A 336 13.31 27.84 10.33
N VAL A 337 14.06 28.77 10.92
CA VAL A 337 13.79 30.21 10.91
C VAL A 337 15.07 30.94 10.52
N ASP A 338 14.96 32.02 9.72
CA ASP A 338 16.12 32.83 9.37
C ASP A 338 16.84 33.34 10.65
N PRO A 339 18.18 33.22 10.75
CA PRO A 339 18.90 33.68 11.93
C PRO A 339 18.68 35.15 12.26
N ALA A 340 18.50 36.03 11.27
CA ALA A 340 18.26 37.45 11.49
C ALA A 340 16.85 37.69 12.07
N ASP A 341 15.84 37.03 11.52
CA ASP A 341 14.44 37.15 11.99
C ASP A 341 14.30 36.60 13.41
N LEU A 342 14.92 35.45 13.70
CA LEU A 342 14.93 34.89 15.06
C LEU A 342 15.70 35.81 16.02
N ALA A 343 16.77 36.46 15.56
CA ALA A 343 17.55 37.39 16.38
C ALA A 343 16.75 38.64 16.72
N GLU A 344 16.02 39.19 15.76
CA GLU A 344 15.15 40.35 15.94
C GLU A 344 14.00 40.02 16.90
N CYS A 345 13.32 38.88 16.68
CA CYS A 345 12.22 38.45 17.52
C CYS A 345 12.67 38.20 18.97
N LEU A 346 13.72 37.39 19.18
CA LEU A 346 14.24 37.11 20.52
C LEU A 346 14.88 38.35 21.16
N GLY A 347 15.57 39.18 20.37
CA GLY A 347 16.18 40.42 20.84
C GLY A 347 15.15 41.37 21.42
N ASN A 348 14.03 41.58 20.72
CA ASN A 348 12.93 42.41 21.20
C ASN A 348 12.31 41.88 22.50
N LEU A 349 12.10 40.56 22.60
CA LEU A 349 11.51 39.95 23.80
C LEU A 349 12.45 40.00 25.01
N LEU A 350 13.74 39.72 24.80
CA LEU A 350 14.76 39.75 25.85
C LEU A 350 15.09 41.18 26.31
N ASP A 351 15.11 42.15 25.38
CA ASP A 351 15.26 43.56 25.70
C ASP A 351 14.08 44.07 26.53
N ASN A 352 12.86 43.64 26.20
CA ASN A 352 11.68 43.95 27.01
C ASN A 352 11.81 43.39 28.43
N ALA A 353 12.18 42.12 28.58
CA ALA A 353 12.42 41.52 29.90
C ALA A 353 13.52 42.27 30.67
N ALA A 354 14.64 42.62 30.02
CA ALA A 354 15.74 43.35 30.62
C ALA A 354 15.37 44.75 31.12
N LYS A 355 14.46 45.44 30.42
CA LYS A 355 13.98 46.76 30.81
C LYS A 355 13.08 46.71 32.05
N TRP A 356 12.14 45.77 32.08
CA TRP A 356 11.05 45.74 33.06
C TRP A 356 11.30 44.84 34.28
N ALA A 357 12.23 43.89 34.20
CA ALA A 357 12.55 43.01 35.34
C ALA A 357 13.02 43.80 36.57
N ARG A 358 12.61 43.36 37.76
CA ARG A 358 13.08 43.91 39.03
C ARG A 358 14.40 43.27 39.43
N SER A 359 14.46 41.94 39.41
CA SER A 359 15.60 41.18 39.92
C SER A 359 15.84 39.85 39.21
N PHE A 360 14.91 39.34 38.40
CA PHE A 360 15.04 38.00 37.83
C PHE A 360 14.42 37.86 36.44
N ILE A 361 15.16 37.23 35.52
CA ILE A 361 14.72 36.86 34.17
C ILE A 361 14.96 35.37 33.95
N ARG A 362 13.94 34.67 33.45
CA ARG A 362 14.03 33.27 33.02
C ARG A 362 13.86 33.17 31.51
N PHE A 363 14.83 32.57 30.85
CA PHE A 363 14.77 32.25 29.43
C PHE A 363 14.84 30.75 29.23
N SER A 364 13.78 30.15 28.73
CA SER A 364 13.72 28.71 28.51
C SER A 364 13.22 28.35 27.13
N ALA A 365 13.67 27.22 26.61
CA ALA A 365 13.13 26.64 25.39
C ALA A 365 13.08 25.13 25.51
N ARG A 366 11.94 24.56 25.12
CA ARG A 366 11.70 23.11 25.17
C ARG A 366 10.94 22.65 23.95
N ARG A 367 11.16 21.40 23.57
CA ARG A 367 10.29 20.68 22.64
C ARG A 367 9.23 19.95 23.44
N ALA A 368 7.96 20.16 23.12
CA ALA A 368 6.84 19.44 23.69
C ALA A 368 5.92 18.97 22.56
N ASN A 369 5.72 17.66 22.43
CA ASN A 369 4.95 17.04 21.34
C ASN A 369 5.44 17.50 19.95
N ASP A 370 4.52 18.05 19.15
CA ASP A 370 4.73 18.59 17.80
C ASP A 370 4.99 20.11 17.81
N ALA A 371 5.48 20.68 18.91
CA ALA A 371 5.81 22.10 18.99
C ALA A 371 7.14 22.35 19.69
N ILE A 372 7.84 23.42 19.26
CA ILE A 372 8.96 24.00 20.00
C ILE A 372 8.44 25.28 20.64
N THR A 373 8.55 25.36 21.97
CA THR A 373 8.10 26.51 22.74
C THR A 373 9.30 27.20 23.35
N ILE A 374 9.42 28.49 23.06
CA ILE A 374 10.37 29.41 23.67
C ILE A 374 9.60 30.30 24.64
N VAL A 375 10.09 30.43 25.87
CA VAL A 375 9.45 31.22 26.94
C VAL A 375 10.46 32.15 27.56
N ILE A 376 10.12 33.44 27.61
CA ILE A 376 10.87 34.48 28.31
C ILE A 376 9.97 35.04 29.39
N GLU A 377 10.47 35.05 30.63
CA GLU A 377 9.73 35.49 31.82
C GLU A 377 10.52 36.50 32.64
N ASP A 378 9.85 37.45 33.27
CA ASP A 378 10.42 38.42 34.21
C ASP A 378 9.57 38.59 35.49
N ASP A 379 10.18 39.20 36.51
CA ASP A 379 9.54 39.59 37.79
C ASP A 379 9.11 41.06 37.84
N GLY A 380 8.87 41.67 36.67
CA GLY A 380 8.42 43.04 36.49
C GLY A 380 6.95 43.28 36.89
N PRO A 381 6.38 44.46 36.55
CA PRO A 381 4.99 44.78 36.85
C PRO A 381 3.96 43.96 36.03
N GLY A 382 4.40 43.29 34.96
CA GLY A 382 3.53 42.54 34.06
C GLY A 382 2.59 43.42 33.23
N ILE A 383 1.57 42.81 32.62
CA ILE A 383 0.54 43.48 31.83
C ILE A 383 -0.85 42.98 32.25
N ALA A 384 -1.78 43.91 32.47
CA ALA A 384 -3.17 43.60 32.80
C ALA A 384 -3.83 42.79 31.68
N GLU A 385 -4.64 41.79 32.02
CA GLU A 385 -5.25 40.84 31.07
C GLU A 385 -5.87 41.53 29.85
N GLN A 386 -6.63 42.60 30.09
CA GLN A 386 -7.34 43.38 29.08
C GLN A 386 -6.42 44.05 28.03
N ASP A 387 -5.15 44.28 28.37
CA ASP A 387 -4.20 44.99 27.53
C ASP A 387 -3.23 44.06 26.78
N ARG A 388 -3.23 42.76 27.10
CA ARG A 388 -2.28 41.77 26.54
C ARG A 388 -2.47 41.52 25.04
N GLU A 389 -3.70 41.47 24.57
CA GLU A 389 -3.97 41.36 23.12
C GLU A 389 -3.74 42.70 22.40
N ALA A 390 -3.98 43.82 23.09
CA ALA A 390 -3.84 45.15 22.51
C ALA A 390 -2.36 45.50 22.28
N ILE A 391 -1.45 45.13 23.20
CA ILE A 391 -0.02 45.44 23.09
C ILE A 391 0.71 44.69 21.96
N LEU A 392 0.12 43.60 21.47
CA LEU A 392 0.60 42.89 20.27
C LEU A 392 0.19 43.62 18.98
N LYS A 393 -0.75 44.57 19.04
CA LYS A 393 -1.17 45.39 17.89
C LYS A 393 -0.21 46.56 17.70
N ARG A 394 0.01 46.92 16.44
CA ARG A 394 1.00 47.93 16.03
C ARG A 394 0.77 49.29 16.71
N GLY A 395 1.77 49.76 17.46
CA GLY A 395 1.81 51.10 18.04
C GLY A 395 0.99 51.27 19.32
N ALA A 396 0.51 50.18 19.92
CA ALA A 396 -0.14 50.21 21.22
C ALA A 396 0.90 50.43 22.33
N ARG A 397 0.75 51.53 23.07
CA ARG A 397 1.45 51.78 24.33
C ARG A 397 0.39 51.73 25.43
N ILE A 398 0.68 51.02 26.50
CA ILE A 398 -0.13 51.10 27.72
C ILE A 398 0.34 52.36 28.43
N ASP A 399 -0.51 53.37 28.50
CA ASP A 399 -0.23 54.59 29.26
C ASP A 399 -0.26 54.23 30.75
N SER A 400 0.90 53.88 31.31
CA SER A 400 1.06 53.74 32.76
C SER A 400 1.51 55.08 33.34
N SER A 401 0.81 55.52 34.39
CA SER A 401 0.97 56.84 35.02
C SER A 401 2.18 56.91 35.95
N ASP A 402 3.33 56.39 35.55
CA ASP A 402 4.54 56.32 36.37
C ASP A 402 5.71 57.06 35.67
N GLU A 403 6.20 58.14 36.29
CA GLU A 403 7.26 59.03 35.77
C GLU A 403 8.66 58.38 35.71
N ARG A 404 8.73 57.04 35.83
CA ARG A 404 9.96 56.23 35.79
C ARG A 404 9.98 55.22 34.62
N GLU A 405 9.21 55.46 33.56
CA GLU A 405 9.21 54.58 32.40
C GLU A 405 10.53 54.68 31.59
N PRO A 406 11.18 53.53 31.28
CA PRO A 406 12.31 53.49 30.36
C PRO A 406 11.92 53.96 28.95
N GLU A 407 12.77 54.75 28.29
CA GLU A 407 12.56 55.17 26.89
C GLU A 407 12.47 53.94 25.96
N GLY A 408 11.34 53.79 25.26
CA GLY A 408 11.09 52.68 24.34
C GLY A 408 10.02 53.02 23.30
N THR A 409 10.17 52.48 22.08
CA THR A 409 9.29 52.80 20.94
C THR A 409 7.93 52.09 20.96
N GLY A 410 7.73 51.12 21.87
CA GLY A 410 6.52 50.29 21.95
C GLY A 410 6.31 49.34 20.75
N LEU A 411 7.31 49.21 19.86
CA LEU A 411 7.17 48.47 18.60
C LEU A 411 7.67 47.02 18.69
N GLY A 412 8.54 46.69 19.65
CA GLY A 412 9.23 45.42 19.71
C GLY A 412 8.30 44.20 19.75
N LEU A 413 7.24 44.24 20.57
CA LEU A 413 6.29 43.14 20.71
C LEU A 413 5.44 42.93 19.43
N ALA A 414 5.03 44.02 18.77
CA ALA A 414 4.30 43.94 17.50
C ALA A 414 5.17 43.41 16.36
N ILE A 415 6.48 43.74 16.36
CA ILE A 415 7.44 43.20 15.39
C ILE A 415 7.63 41.70 15.65
N SER A 416 7.80 41.28 16.91
CA SER A 416 7.91 39.86 17.26
C SER A 416 6.65 39.06 16.89
N ALA A 417 5.45 39.67 17.01
CA ALA A 417 4.21 39.06 16.55
C ALA A 417 4.14 38.92 15.02
N ASP A 418 4.48 39.99 14.27
CA ASP A 418 4.56 39.97 12.80
C ASP A 418 5.54 38.86 12.32
N ILE A 419 6.69 38.71 12.98
CA ILE A 419 7.68 37.67 12.67
C ILE A 419 7.12 36.29 13.02
N ALA A 420 6.52 36.10 14.20
CA ALA A 420 5.92 34.82 14.59
C ALA A 420 4.89 34.34 13.55
N ASP A 421 3.98 35.23 13.14
CA ASP A 421 2.94 34.94 12.15
C ASP A 421 3.53 34.54 10.79
N ALA A 422 4.61 35.20 10.34
CA ALA A 422 5.28 34.88 9.07
C ALA A 422 5.83 33.45 9.03
N TYR A 423 6.18 32.88 10.18
CA TYR A 423 6.68 31.51 10.33
C TYR A 423 5.59 30.51 10.76
N GLY A 424 4.32 30.95 10.83
CA GLY A 424 3.20 30.13 11.33
C GLY A 424 3.33 29.77 12.81
N ALA A 425 4.10 30.54 13.56
CA ALA A 425 4.25 30.45 15.01
C ALA A 425 3.24 31.37 15.70
N SER A 426 2.92 31.08 16.96
CA SER A 426 2.09 31.97 17.79
C SER A 426 2.92 32.65 18.87
N LEU A 427 2.74 33.96 19.02
CA LEU A 427 3.25 34.72 20.16
C LEU A 427 2.08 35.01 21.11
N THR A 428 2.23 34.60 22.37
CA THR A 428 1.24 34.80 23.44
C THR A 428 1.91 35.50 24.62
N ILE A 429 1.16 36.38 25.27
CA ILE A 429 1.59 37.13 26.45
C ILE A 429 0.69 36.72 27.61
N ASP A 430 1.30 36.21 28.67
CA ASP A 430 0.63 35.75 29.89
C ASP A 430 1.27 36.43 31.12
N GLN A 431 0.67 36.23 32.30
CA GLN A 431 1.35 36.51 33.56
C GLN A 431 2.37 35.40 33.87
N SER A 432 3.56 35.78 34.33
CA SER A 432 4.56 34.83 34.81
C SER A 432 4.29 34.42 36.25
N ASP A 433 4.67 33.19 36.60
CA ASP A 433 4.72 32.72 37.99
C ASP A 433 5.77 33.49 38.82
N LEU A 434 6.65 34.25 38.17
CA LEU A 434 7.59 35.19 38.79
C LEU A 434 6.91 36.53 39.19
N GLY A 435 5.66 36.74 38.79
CA GLY A 435 4.88 37.95 39.08
C GLY A 435 4.79 38.95 37.93
N GLY A 436 5.73 38.93 36.97
CA GLY A 436 5.79 39.84 35.83
C GLY A 436 5.20 39.26 34.54
N LEU A 437 5.88 39.51 33.42
CA LEU A 437 5.42 39.10 32.08
C LEU A 437 5.93 37.71 31.71
N ARG A 438 5.12 36.92 30.98
CA ARG A 438 5.52 35.69 30.29
C ARG A 438 5.24 35.85 28.79
N ALA A 439 6.29 35.97 27.98
CA ALA A 439 6.20 35.90 26.53
C ALA A 439 6.47 34.47 26.06
N ARG A 440 5.49 33.86 25.39
CA ARG A 440 5.57 32.49 24.87
C ARG A 440 5.45 32.47 23.36
N LEU A 441 6.51 32.02 22.70
CA LEU A 441 6.60 31.82 21.27
C LEU A 441 6.53 30.33 20.94
N THR A 442 5.53 29.91 20.17
CA THR A 442 5.28 28.49 19.88
C THR A 442 5.37 28.23 18.38
N PHE A 443 6.38 27.48 17.97
CA PHE A 443 6.57 27.05 16.58
C PHE A 443 5.97 25.64 16.37
N PRO A 444 5.17 25.42 15.32
CA PRO A 444 4.78 24.07 14.94
C PRO A 444 6.02 23.34 14.42
N VAL A 445 6.34 22.18 14.99
CA VAL A 445 7.29 21.27 14.37
C VAL A 445 6.64 20.80 13.09
N ARG A 446 7.21 21.11 11.92
CA ARG A 446 6.76 20.51 10.67
C ARG A 446 6.88 19.00 10.81
N VAL A 447 5.76 18.35 11.11
CA VAL A 447 5.64 16.91 11.15
C VAL A 447 5.88 16.42 9.74
N VAL A 448 7.09 15.93 9.47
CA VAL A 448 7.27 14.88 8.47
C VAL A 448 6.37 13.74 8.93
N ARG A 449 5.12 13.70 8.43
CA ARG A 449 4.19 12.61 8.70
C ARG A 449 4.87 11.32 8.26
N ARG A 450 5.39 10.55 9.22
CA ARG A 450 5.67 9.14 8.98
C ARG A 450 4.34 8.48 8.60
N PRO A 451 4.27 7.71 7.51
CA PRO A 451 3.06 6.95 7.23
C PRO A 451 2.83 5.97 8.38
N TRP A 452 1.62 6.09 8.93
CA TRP A 452 0.90 5.24 9.86
C TRP A 452 1.42 3.79 9.95
N ARG A 453 1.75 3.34 11.17
CA ARG A 453 1.78 1.91 11.55
C ARG A 453 0.55 1.66 12.41
N ASP A 454 -0.35 0.82 11.91
CA ASP A 454 -1.42 0.21 12.70
C ASP A 454 -0.84 -0.67 13.82
N PRO A 455 -1.39 -0.62 15.04
CA PRO A 455 -1.44 -1.76 15.92
C PRO A 455 -2.82 -2.45 15.83
N VAL A 456 -2.75 -3.74 15.50
CA VAL A 456 -3.78 -4.81 15.54
C VAL A 456 -4.76 -4.86 14.37
#